data_AF-A0A947ADP9-F1
#
_entry.id   AF-A0A947ADP9-F1
#
_cell.length_a   1.000
_cell.length_b   1.000
_cell.length_c   1.000
_cell.angle_alpha   90.00
_cell.angle_beta   90.00
_cell.angle_gamma   90.00
#
_symmetry.space_group_name_H-M   'P 1'
#
loop_
_entity.id
_entity.type
_entity.pdbx_description
1 polymer ?
#
loop_
_entity_poly.entity_id
_entity_poly.type
_entity_poly.pdbx_seq_one_letter_code
_entity_poly.pdbx_strand_id
1 'polypeptide(L)'
;MSKKSFQDYYPDSLSHCYGCGALNEKGLQIQSYWDGDESIARFSPKDYHLAFPGYVYGGLIASLIDRHCVGTAAAAAYRHEERAPGTKPSFR
;
A
#
# COMPACT_ATOMS: atom_id res chain seq x y z
N MET A 1 1.33 -15.13 3.42
CA MET A 1 1.77 -13.72 3.30
C MET A 1 3.30 -13.56 3.29
N SER A 2 3.84 -12.76 2.36
CA SER A 2 5.26 -12.35 2.29
C SER A 2 5.72 -11.60 3.55
N LYS A 3 7.02 -11.68 3.89
CA LYS A 3 7.62 -10.95 5.03
C LYS A 3 7.80 -9.44 4.76
N LYS A 4 7.94 -9.03 3.49
CA LYS A 4 8.02 -7.62 3.08
C LYS A 4 6.78 -7.20 2.30
N SER A 5 6.33 -5.98 2.55
CA SER A 5 5.25 -5.33 1.79
C SER A 5 5.75 -4.86 0.43
N PHE A 6 4.83 -4.61 -0.51
CA PHE A 6 5.19 -4.01 -1.80
C PHE A 6 5.86 -2.64 -1.62
N GLN A 7 5.38 -1.87 -0.64
CA GLN A 7 5.86 -0.54 -0.31
C GLN A 7 7.28 -0.54 0.27
N ASP A 8 7.71 -1.64 0.90
CA ASP A 8 9.08 -1.77 1.45
C ASP A 8 10.16 -1.84 0.36
N TYR A 9 9.75 -2.04 -0.91
CA TYR A 9 10.65 -2.05 -2.07
C TYR A 9 10.69 -0.70 -2.79
N TYR A 10 9.89 0.28 -2.37
CA TYR A 10 9.91 1.59 -2.99
C TYR A 10 11.18 2.35 -2.64
N PRO A 11 11.81 3.04 -3.60
CA PRO A 11 12.92 3.95 -3.33
C PRO A 11 12.51 5.02 -2.31
N ASP A 12 13.45 5.43 -1.45
CA ASP A 12 13.22 6.45 -0.42
C ASP A 12 12.64 7.75 -1.00
N SER A 13 13.17 8.21 -2.14
CA SER A 13 12.70 9.41 -2.86
C SER A 13 11.23 9.37 -3.23
N LEU A 14 10.65 8.18 -3.27
CA LEU A 14 9.26 7.95 -3.56
C LEU A 14 8.46 7.75 -2.26
N SER A 15 9.01 7.16 -1.19
CA SER A 15 8.32 6.71 0.03
C SER A 15 7.68 7.76 0.96
N HIS A 16 7.23 8.91 0.45
CA HIS A 16 6.59 10.02 1.20
C HIS A 16 5.06 10.14 1.02
N CYS A 17 4.44 9.26 0.22
CA CYS A 17 2.99 9.29 -0.04
C CYS A 17 2.19 9.22 1.27
N TYR A 18 1.16 10.07 1.41
CA TYR A 18 0.27 10.08 2.58
C TYR A 18 -0.35 8.71 2.85
N GLY A 19 -0.78 7.98 1.82
CA GLY A 19 -1.45 6.71 2.04
C GLY A 19 -0.51 5.52 2.25
N CYS A 20 0.59 5.39 1.49
CA CYS A 20 1.41 4.17 1.50
C CYS A 20 2.92 4.41 1.70
N GLY A 21 3.35 5.65 1.94
CA GLY A 21 4.76 6.00 2.07
C GLY A 21 5.30 5.64 3.45
N ALA A 22 6.30 4.77 3.51
CA ALA A 22 6.93 4.37 4.76
C ALA A 22 7.61 5.53 5.51
N LEU A 23 8.09 6.55 4.79
CA LEU A 23 8.77 7.73 5.34
C LEU A 23 7.80 8.89 5.68
N ASN A 24 6.48 8.66 5.58
CA ASN A 24 5.50 9.64 6.03
C ASN A 24 4.93 9.21 7.38
N GLU A 25 5.51 9.72 8.46
CA GLU A 25 5.11 9.42 9.85
C GLU A 25 3.66 9.82 10.16
N LYS A 26 3.10 10.77 9.40
CA LYS A 26 1.72 11.23 9.54
C LYS A 26 0.77 10.55 8.55
N GLY A 27 1.27 9.63 7.74
CA GLY A 27 0.52 8.90 6.73
C GLY A 27 -0.23 7.70 7.28
N LEU A 28 -1.02 7.07 6.41
CA LEU A 28 -1.72 5.81 6.70
C LEU A 28 -0.77 4.60 6.67
N GLN A 29 0.39 4.75 6.01
CA GLN A 29 1.44 3.72 5.88
C GLN A 29 0.89 2.33 5.50
N ILE A 30 -0.04 2.30 4.54
CA ILE A 30 -0.69 1.07 4.05
C ILE A 30 0.36 0.13 3.48
N GLN A 31 0.31 -1.12 3.94
CA GLN A 31 1.17 -2.20 3.48
C GLN A 31 0.34 -3.27 2.78
N SER A 32 0.76 -3.62 1.56
CA SER A 32 0.14 -4.63 0.71
C SER A 32 1.09 -5.80 0.51
N TYR A 33 0.54 -7.02 0.49
CA TYR A 33 1.30 -8.26 0.42
C TYR A 33 0.67 -9.23 -0.56
N TRP A 34 1.50 -10.11 -1.12
CA TRP A 34 1.00 -11.32 -1.77
C TRP A 34 0.57 -12.36 -0.73
N ASP A 35 -0.60 -12.95 -0.97
CA ASP A 35 -1.08 -14.15 -0.31
C ASP A 35 -1.58 -15.14 -1.37
N GLY A 36 -0.68 -16.03 -1.79
CA GLY A 36 -0.86 -16.81 -3.02
C GLY A 36 -0.98 -15.89 -4.25
N ASP A 37 -2.12 -16.01 -4.93
CA ASP A 37 -2.46 -15.22 -6.13
C ASP A 37 -3.22 -13.93 -5.83
N GLU A 38 -3.62 -13.71 -4.56
CA GLU A 38 -4.31 -12.49 -4.14
C GLU A 38 -3.35 -11.48 -3.51
N SER A 39 -3.69 -10.20 -3.66
CA SER A 39 -3.07 -9.10 -2.93
C SER A 39 -3.93 -8.71 -1.73
N ILE A 40 -3.34 -8.64 -0.54
CA ILE A 40 -4.06 -8.30 0.69
C ILE A 40 -3.40 -7.10 1.37
N ALA A 41 -4.22 -6.14 1.82
CA ALA A 41 -3.85 -5.10 2.77
C ALA A 41 -4.77 -5.16 3.99
N ARG A 42 -4.21 -4.94 5.19
CA ARG A 42 -4.97 -4.87 6.44
C ARG A 42 -4.79 -3.48 7.03
N PHE A 43 -5.88 -2.84 7.41
CA PHE A 43 -5.85 -1.52 8.01
C PHE A 43 -6.87 -1.44 9.14
N SER A 44 -6.43 -0.92 10.29
CA SER A 44 -7.29 -0.64 11.43
C SER A 44 -7.48 0.87 11.54
N PRO A 45 -8.67 1.39 11.20
CA PRO A 45 -9.00 2.80 11.37
C PRO A 45 -8.82 3.26 12.82
N LYS A 46 -8.57 4.55 12.97
CA LYS A 46 -8.46 5.22 14.27
C LYS A 46 -9.74 5.99 14.53
N ASP A 47 -9.97 6.36 15.79
CA ASP A 47 -11.20 7.03 16.23
C ASP A 47 -11.45 8.39 15.55
N TYR A 48 -10.42 8.99 14.95
CA TYR A 48 -10.53 10.23 14.18
C TYR A 48 -10.75 10.01 12.67
N HIS A 49 -10.88 8.76 12.20
CA HIS A 49 -11.21 8.43 10.82
C HIS A 49 -12.73 8.17 10.64
N LEU A 50 -13.58 9.00 11.24
CA LEU A 50 -15.04 8.79 11.25
C LEU A 50 -15.77 9.72 10.27
N ALA A 51 -16.91 9.24 9.76
CA ALA A 51 -17.95 10.10 9.17
C ALA A 51 -18.94 10.54 10.25
N PHE A 52 -19.44 9.57 11.03
CA PHE A 52 -20.30 9.75 12.20
C PHE A 52 -19.95 8.67 13.24
N PRO A 53 -20.31 8.83 14.52
CA PRO A 53 -19.93 7.88 15.57
C PRO A 53 -20.22 6.42 15.21
N GLY A 54 -19.17 5.58 15.21
CA GLY A 54 -19.26 4.16 14.85
C GLY A 54 -19.04 3.83 13.36
N TYR A 55 -18.86 4.83 12.49
CA TYR A 55 -18.73 4.62 11.04
C TYR A 55 -17.52 5.36 10.46
N VAL A 56 -16.71 4.63 9.70
CA VAL A 56 -15.55 5.17 8.98
C VAL A 56 -16.00 6.07 7.82
N TYR A 57 -15.33 7.21 7.61
CA TYR A 57 -15.67 8.06 6.46
C TYR A 57 -15.22 7.44 5.12
N GLY A 58 -16.04 7.64 4.09
CA GLY A 58 -15.83 7.02 2.78
C GLY A 58 -14.52 7.41 2.10
N GLY A 59 -14.01 8.61 2.36
CA GLY A 59 -12.72 9.05 1.83
C GLY A 59 -11.53 8.23 2.35
N LEU A 60 -11.58 7.71 3.58
CA LEU A 60 -10.56 6.78 4.06
C LEU A 60 -10.63 5.49 3.26
N ILE A 61 -11.83 4.90 3.12
CA ILE A 61 -12.03 3.64 2.40
C ILE A 61 -11.53 3.76 0.96
N ALA A 62 -11.90 4.84 0.27
CA ALA A 62 -11.43 5.13 -1.08
C ALA A 62 -9.90 5.25 -1.14
N SER A 63 -9.29 5.94 -0.17
CA SER A 63 -7.82 6.06 -0.08
C SER A 63 -7.15 4.70 0.14
N LEU A 64 -7.72 3.84 0.99
CA LEU A 64 -7.20 2.49 1.24
C LEU A 64 -7.20 1.65 -0.04
N ILE A 65 -8.31 1.68 -0.78
CA ILE A 65 -8.46 0.97 -2.07
C ILE A 65 -7.46 1.50 -3.09
N ASP A 66 -7.40 2.82 -3.31
CA ASP A 66 -6.49 3.45 -4.28
C ASP A 66 -5.04 3.01 -4.04
N ARG A 67 -4.56 3.15 -2.80
CA ARG A 67 -3.16 2.82 -2.48
C ARG A 67 -2.86 1.34 -2.55
N HIS A 68 -3.82 0.49 -2.19
CA HIS A 68 -3.68 -0.96 -2.33
C HIS A 68 -3.61 -1.37 -3.80
N CYS A 69 -4.47 -0.81 -4.65
CA CYS A 69 -4.48 -1.05 -6.09
C CYS A 69 -3.17 -0.62 -6.76
N VAL A 70 -2.66 0.57 -6.44
CA VAL A 70 -1.37 1.05 -6.98
C VAL A 70 -0.23 0.12 -6.58
N GLY A 71 -0.13 -0.26 -5.31
CA GLY A 71 0.89 -1.21 -4.85
C GLY A 71 0.79 -2.57 -5.53
N THR A 72 -0.43 -3.07 -5.71
CA THR A 72 -0.71 -4.34 -6.37
C THR A 72 -0.34 -4.30 -7.85
N ALA A 73 -0.66 -3.20 -8.55
CA ALA A 73 -0.29 -3.02 -9.95
C ALA A 73 1.25 -3.02 -10.12
N ALA A 74 1.97 -2.31 -9.27
CA ALA A 74 3.43 -2.32 -9.28
C ALA A 74 4.00 -3.73 -9.03
N ALA A 75 3.47 -4.46 -8.04
CA ALA A 75 3.90 -5.82 -7.73
C ALA A 75 3.56 -6.81 -8.85
N ALA A 76 2.39 -6.64 -9.50
CA ALA A 76 1.96 -7.45 -10.63
C ALA A 76 2.84 -7.20 -11.86
N ALA A 77 3.26 -5.96 -12.10
CA ALA A 77 4.21 -5.64 -13.17
C ALA A 77 5.55 -6.36 -12.96
N TYR A 78 6.08 -6.39 -11.73
CA TYR A 78 7.27 -7.20 -11.41
C TYR A 78 7.07 -8.69 -11.69
N ARG A 79 5.92 -9.27 -11.27
CA ARG A 79 5.61 -10.69 -11.56
C ARG A 79 5.52 -10.96 -13.07
N HIS A 80 4.84 -10.09 -13.81
CA HIS A 80 4.66 -10.21 -15.26
C HIS A 80 5.99 -10.15 -16.02
N GLU A 81 6.92 -9.31 -15.58
CA GLU A 81 8.27 -9.22 -16.16
C GLU A 81 9.25 -10.26 -15.60
N GLU A 82 8.80 -11.17 -14.73
CA GLU A 82 9.64 -12.17 -14.04
C GLU A 82 10.81 -11.54 -13.26
N ARG A 83 10.58 -10.34 -12.72
CA ARG A 83 11.58 -9.54 -12.01
C ARG A 83 11.36 -9.60 -10.50
N ALA A 84 12.46 -9.64 -9.76
CA ALA A 84 12.39 -9.45 -8.31
C ALA A 84 11.91 -8.02 -7.97
N PRO A 85 11.06 -7.84 -6.93
CA PRO A 85 10.64 -6.53 -6.46
C PRO A 85 11.84 -5.63 -6.08
N GLY A 86 11.76 -4.35 -6.44
CA GLY A 86 12.80 -3.34 -6.15
C GLY A 86 13.96 -3.31 -7.17
N THR A 87 13.93 -4.16 -8.20
CA THR A 87 14.89 -4.09 -9.32
C THR A 87 14.61 -2.88 -10.22
N LYS A 88 15.60 -2.43 -11.00
CA LYS A 88 15.45 -1.28 -11.92
C LYS A 88 14.92 -1.71 -13.30
N PRO A 89 14.10 -0.87 -13.98
CA PRO A 89 13.52 0.38 -13.48
C PRO A 89 12.47 0.10 -12.39
N SER A 90 12.42 0.96 -11.36
CA SER A 90 11.51 0.74 -10.23
C SER A 90 10.07 0.95 -10.66
N PHE A 91 9.20 -0.04 -10.44
CA PHE A 91 7.76 0.17 -10.46
C PHE A 91 7.27 0.70 -9.12
N ARG A 92 6.37 1.68 -9.20
CA ARG A 92 5.66 2.26 -8.07
C ARG A 92 4.28 2.71 -8.48
#